data_AF-A0A1F3WRP5-F1
#
_entry.id   AF-A0A1F3WRP5-F1
#
_cell.length_a   1.000
_cell.length_b   1.000
_cell.length_c   1.000
_cell.angle_alpha   90.00
_cell.angle_beta   90.00
_cell.angle_gamma   90.00
#
_symmetry.space_group_name_H-M   'P 1'
#
loop_
_entity.id
_entity.type
_entity.pdbx_description
1 polymer ?
#
loop_
_entity_poly.entity_id
_entity_poly.type
_entity_poly.pdbx_seq_one_letter_code
_entity_poly.pdbx_strand_id
1 'polypeptide(L)'
;MPEDENHQRLGTELATIDGVTYVCLPDGAILPADQPQEIAAGIAVMTLSAAQITAIKAASPHVRLINQRVAEMIAAEYSLADEIKLLRTAPSAEFEAYNAHAEACRAWGRAEKAKLGL
;
A
#
# COMPACT_ATOMS: atom_id res chain seq x y z
N MET A 1 19.62 -4.69 -6.05
CA MET A 1 18.84 -3.67 -5.32
C MET A 1 19.74 -3.07 -4.26
N PRO A 2 19.55 -1.81 -3.85
CA PRO A 2 20.35 -1.22 -2.78
C PRO A 2 20.12 -1.98 -1.47
N GLU A 3 21.19 -2.13 -0.69
CA GLU A 3 21.22 -2.82 0.61
C GLU A 3 21.74 -1.88 1.71
N ASP A 4 21.34 -2.14 2.95
CA ASP A 4 21.87 -1.46 4.13
C ASP A 4 23.18 -2.08 4.64
N GLU A 5 23.72 -1.55 5.73
CA GLU A 5 24.94 -2.04 6.38
C GLU A 5 24.83 -3.50 6.88
N ASN A 6 23.61 -4.04 6.98
CA ASN A 6 23.32 -5.41 7.40
C ASN A 6 23.00 -6.34 6.21
N HIS A 7 23.24 -5.91 4.97
CA HIS A 7 22.89 -6.63 3.74
C HIS A 7 21.38 -6.87 3.56
N GLN A 8 20.54 -6.00 4.14
CA GLN A 8 19.09 -6.05 3.92
C GLN A 8 18.70 -5.17 2.74
N ARG A 9 17.82 -5.69 1.88
CA ARG A 9 17.29 -4.95 0.73
C ARG A 9 16.50 -3.74 1.21
N LEU A 10 16.84 -2.56 0.70
CA LEU A 10 16.19 -1.31 1.07
C LEU A 10 14.89 -1.04 0.30
N GLY A 11 14.73 -1.61 -0.89
CA GLY A 11 13.56 -1.33 -1.73
C GLY A 11 12.46 -2.37 -1.64
N THR A 12 11.25 -1.93 -1.95
CA THR A 12 10.04 -2.75 -1.99
C THR A 12 9.50 -2.81 -3.41
N GLU A 13 9.37 -4.02 -3.96
CA GLU A 13 8.72 -4.24 -5.25
C GLU A 13 7.21 -4.01 -5.13
N LEU A 14 6.68 -3.05 -5.88
CA LEU A 14 5.28 -2.65 -5.78
C LEU A 14 4.38 -3.48 -6.69
N ALA A 15 4.74 -3.62 -7.96
CA ALA A 15 4.01 -4.35 -8.98
C ALA A 15 4.84 -4.48 -10.27
N THR A 16 4.48 -5.44 -11.13
CA THR A 16 4.93 -5.50 -12.52
C THR A 16 3.72 -5.25 -13.44
N ILE A 17 3.82 -4.25 -14.32
CA ILE A 17 2.76 -3.88 -15.27
C ILE A 17 3.41 -3.76 -16.65
N ASP A 18 2.86 -4.45 -17.64
CA ASP A 18 3.34 -4.43 -19.03
C ASP A 18 4.86 -4.67 -19.16
N GLY A 19 5.41 -5.56 -18.34
CA GLY A 19 6.84 -5.89 -18.33
C GLY A 19 7.73 -4.91 -17.56
N VAL A 20 7.19 -3.81 -17.02
CA VAL A 20 7.92 -2.86 -16.17
C VAL A 20 7.66 -3.16 -14.70
N THR A 21 8.73 -3.36 -13.94
CA THR A 21 8.65 -3.56 -12.48
C THR A 21 8.87 -2.24 -11.76
N TYR A 22 7.90 -1.86 -10.94
CA TYR A 22 7.93 -0.65 -10.12
C TYR A 22 8.47 -0.99 -8.73
N VAL A 23 9.45 -0.22 -8.28
CA VAL A 23 10.13 -0.42 -7.00
C VAL A 23 10.10 0.89 -6.22
N CYS A 24 9.63 0.84 -4.97
CA CYS A 24 9.76 1.94 -4.01
C CYS A 24 11.12 1.84 -3.33
N LEU A 25 11.84 2.96 -3.29
CA LEU A 25 13.08 3.11 -2.54
C LEU A 25 12.89 4.20 -1.47
N PRO A 26 13.53 4.09 -0.30
CA PRO A 26 13.62 5.17 0.66
C PRO A 26 14.28 6.41 0.04
N ASP A 27 13.91 7.58 0.54
CA ASP A 27 14.55 8.83 0.13
C ASP A 27 16.06 8.78 0.38
N GLY A 28 16.83 9.23 -0.62
CA GLY A 28 18.29 9.22 -0.56
C GLY A 28 18.95 7.85 -0.75
N ALA A 29 18.19 6.78 -1.01
CA ALA A 29 18.77 5.48 -1.34
C ALA A 29 19.61 5.59 -2.64
N ILE A 30 20.86 5.13 -2.56
CA ILE A 30 21.81 5.16 -3.68
C ILE A 30 21.82 3.78 -4.32
N LEU A 31 21.62 3.70 -5.63
CA LEU A 31 21.77 2.45 -6.38
C LEU A 31 23.23 2.02 -6.42
N PRO A 32 23.53 0.70 -6.42
CA PRO A 32 24.90 0.20 -6.50
C PRO A 32 25.65 0.75 -7.72
N ALA A 33 26.83 1.34 -7.47
CA ALA A 33 27.62 1.99 -8.51
C ALA A 33 28.39 1.01 -9.42
N ASP A 34 28.56 -0.23 -8.97
CA ASP A 34 29.29 -1.32 -9.63
C ASP A 34 28.36 -2.27 -10.40
N GLN A 35 27.09 -1.89 -10.59
CA GLN A 35 26.13 -2.71 -11.33
C GLN A 35 26.47 -2.77 -12.83
N PRO A 36 26.33 -3.94 -13.50
CA PRO A 36 26.51 -4.05 -14.95
C PRO A 36 25.71 -3.01 -15.73
N GLN A 37 26.31 -2.47 -16.79
CA GLN A 37 25.75 -1.37 -17.58
C GLN A 37 24.36 -1.72 -18.13
N GLU A 38 24.13 -2.98 -18.52
CA GLU A 38 22.86 -3.46 -19.03
C GLU A 38 21.72 -3.32 -18.03
N ILE A 39 22.00 -3.50 -16.73
CA ILE A 39 21.00 -3.32 -15.68
C ILE A 39 20.87 -1.84 -15.30
N ALA A 40 22.00 -1.14 -15.18
CA ALA A 40 22.00 0.28 -14.85
C ALA A 40 21.21 1.10 -15.90
N ALA A 41 21.35 0.78 -17.18
CA ALA A 41 20.59 1.40 -18.27
C ALA A 41 19.09 1.05 -18.26
N GLY A 42 18.70 -0.05 -17.61
CA GLY A 42 17.31 -0.49 -17.48
C GLY A 42 16.55 0.15 -16.32
N ILE A 43 17.21 0.95 -15.47
CA ILE A 43 16.61 1.61 -14.32
C ILE A 43 16.41 3.10 -14.63
N ALA A 44 15.19 3.59 -14.42
CA ALA A 44 14.86 5.00 -14.56
C ALA A 44 14.08 5.49 -13.35
N VAL A 45 14.52 6.60 -12.76
CA VAL A 45 13.70 7.35 -11.80
C VAL A 45 12.57 8.03 -12.58
N MET A 46 11.33 7.86 -12.14
CA MET A 46 10.18 8.46 -12.80
C MET A 46 9.19 9.07 -11.81
N THR A 47 8.51 10.13 -12.26
CA THR A 47 7.34 10.66 -11.56
C THR A 47 6.10 9.91 -12.02
N LEU A 48 5.36 9.31 -11.09
CA LEU A 48 4.15 8.54 -11.42
C LEU A 48 2.98 9.47 -11.73
N SER A 49 2.30 9.22 -12.84
CA SER A 49 0.99 9.81 -13.12
C SER A 49 -0.10 9.18 -12.24
N ALA A 50 -1.24 9.87 -12.09
CA ALA A 50 -2.39 9.33 -11.36
C ALA A 50 -2.89 7.99 -11.94
N ALA A 51 -2.83 7.81 -13.26
CA ALA A 51 -3.18 6.56 -13.93
C ALA A 51 -2.22 5.43 -13.55
N GLN A 52 -0.90 5.69 -13.53
CA GLN A 52 0.10 4.70 -13.09
C GLN A 52 -0.05 4.36 -11.61
N ILE A 53 -0.26 5.35 -10.73
CA ILE A 53 -0.52 5.09 -9.31
C ILE A 53 -1.73 4.17 -9.15
N THR A 54 -2.81 4.42 -9.90
CA THR A 54 -4.02 3.60 -9.88
C THR A 54 -3.73 2.17 -10.34
N ALA A 55 -3.00 2.00 -11.45
CA ALA A 55 -2.64 0.70 -11.98
C ALA A 55 -1.73 -0.09 -11.02
N ILE A 56 -0.73 0.58 -10.42
CA ILE A 56 0.17 -0.02 -9.42
C ILE A 56 -0.62 -0.45 -8.19
N LYS A 57 -1.51 0.41 -7.67
CA LYS A 57 -2.38 0.05 -6.54
C LYS A 57 -3.24 -1.17 -6.82
N ALA A 58 -3.76 -1.29 -8.05
CA ALA A 58 -4.59 -2.42 -8.45
C ALA A 58 -3.78 -3.73 -8.57
N ALA A 59 -2.55 -3.66 -9.08
CA ALA A 59 -1.68 -4.82 -9.28
C ALA A 59 -0.87 -5.21 -8.02
N SER A 60 -0.71 -4.32 -7.05
CA SER A 60 0.23 -4.49 -5.95
C SER A 60 -0.22 -5.53 -4.91
N PRO A 61 0.62 -6.55 -4.61
CA PRO A 61 0.35 -7.48 -3.53
C PRO A 61 0.35 -6.81 -2.15
N HIS A 62 1.17 -5.77 -1.96
CA HIS A 62 1.22 -5.01 -0.71
C HIS A 62 -0.08 -4.24 -0.46
N VAL A 63 -0.61 -3.56 -1.48
CA VAL A 63 -1.90 -2.86 -1.38
C VAL A 63 -3.04 -3.83 -1.10
N ARG A 64 -3.04 -5.01 -1.74
CA ARG A 64 -4.01 -6.07 -1.47
C ARG A 64 -3.97 -6.52 -0.01
N LEU A 65 -2.77 -6.79 0.53
CA LEU A 65 -2.61 -7.21 1.93
C LEU A 65 -3.03 -6.12 2.92
N ILE A 66 -2.73 -4.85 2.64
CA ILE A 66 -3.17 -3.72 3.48
C ILE A 66 -4.70 -3.65 3.48
N ASN A 67 -5.34 -3.75 2.32
CA ASN A 67 -6.82 -3.74 2.23
C ASN A 67 -7.44 -4.90 3.01
N GLN A 68 -6.86 -6.09 2.90
CA GLN A 68 -7.29 -7.26 3.67
C GLN A 68 -7.21 -7.00 5.17
N ARG A 69 -6.08 -6.46 5.65
CA ARG A 69 -5.91 -6.13 7.08
C ARG A 69 -6.89 -5.08 7.57
N VAL A 70 -7.20 -4.06 6.76
CA VAL A 70 -8.23 -3.07 7.12
C VAL A 70 -9.58 -3.75 7.31
N ALA A 71 -9.96 -4.69 6.43
CA ALA A 71 -11.20 -5.44 6.57
C ALA A 71 -11.18 -6.34 7.82
N GLU A 72 -10.04 -7.01 8.09
CA GLU A 72 -9.86 -7.84 9.29
C GLU A 72 -9.94 -7.01 10.59
N MET A 73 -9.37 -5.80 10.61
CA MET A 73 -9.46 -4.89 11.75
C MET A 73 -10.92 -4.50 12.06
N ILE A 74 -11.69 -4.16 11.03
CA ILE A 74 -13.12 -3.84 11.18
C ILE A 74 -13.88 -5.08 11.66
N ALA A 75 -13.61 -6.23 11.05
CA ALA A 75 -14.27 -7.50 11.37
C ALA A 75 -13.95 -8.02 12.78
N ALA A 76 -12.85 -7.58 13.38
CA ALA A 76 -12.47 -7.93 14.75
C ALA A 76 -13.39 -7.29 15.80
N GLU A 77 -14.03 -6.15 15.49
CA GLU A 77 -14.94 -5.45 16.38
C GLU A 77 -16.41 -5.57 15.95
N TYR A 78 -16.67 -5.57 14.63
CA TYR A 78 -18.01 -5.63 14.06
C TYR A 78 -18.14 -6.82 13.13
N SER A 79 -19.02 -7.76 13.45
CA SER A 79 -19.32 -8.84 12.50
C SER A 79 -20.11 -8.30 11.30
N LEU A 80 -20.12 -9.03 10.18
CA LEU A 80 -20.92 -8.66 9.01
C LEU A 80 -22.41 -8.47 9.33
N ALA A 81 -22.94 -9.26 10.28
CA ALA A 81 -24.33 -9.13 10.72
C ALA A 81 -24.56 -7.82 11.48
N ASP A 82 -23.58 -7.39 12.29
CA ASP A 82 -23.60 -6.11 12.98
C ASP A 82 -23.54 -4.96 11.97
N GLU A 83 -22.65 -5.02 10.98
CA GLU A 83 -22.56 -4.01 9.92
C GLU A 83 -23.90 -3.84 9.18
N ILE A 84 -24.55 -4.94 8.80
CA ILE A 84 -25.87 -4.92 8.14
C ILE A 84 -26.95 -4.34 9.06
N LYS A 85 -26.95 -4.71 10.35
CA LYS A 85 -27.87 -4.15 11.34
C LYS A 85 -27.67 -2.63 11.45
N LEU A 86 -26.43 -2.19 11.64
CA LEU A 86 -26.06 -0.79 11.81
C LEU A 86 -26.47 0.05 10.60
N LEU A 87 -26.24 -0.45 9.38
CA LEU A 87 -26.67 0.19 8.13
C LEU A 87 -28.19 0.37 8.04
N ARG A 88 -28.98 -0.60 8.54
CA ARG A 88 -30.45 -0.52 8.54
C ARG A 88 -31.01 0.39 9.63
N THR A 89 -30.27 0.56 10.72
CA THR A 89 -30.67 1.40 11.86
C THR A 89 -30.08 2.82 11.82
N ALA A 90 -29.32 3.15 10.77
CA ALA A 90 -28.76 4.47 10.60
C ALA A 90 -29.87 5.51 10.33
N PRO A 91 -29.77 6.73 10.89
CA PRO A 91 -28.73 7.19 11.80
C PRO A 91 -28.95 6.71 13.26
N SER A 92 -27.87 6.33 13.94
CA SER A 92 -27.87 5.98 15.37
C SER A 92 -26.50 6.22 16.00
N ALA A 93 -26.43 6.35 17.33
CA ALA A 93 -25.15 6.50 18.05
C ALA A 93 -24.23 5.28 17.83
N GLU A 94 -24.80 4.07 17.73
CA GLU A 94 -24.04 2.85 17.41
C GLU A 94 -23.45 2.92 15.99
N PHE A 95 -24.21 3.43 15.02
CA PHE A 95 -23.72 3.62 13.65
C PHE A 95 -22.59 4.66 13.58
N GLU A 96 -22.68 5.75 14.34
CA GLU A 96 -21.61 6.76 14.44
C GLU A 96 -20.31 6.16 15.01
N ALA A 97 -20.41 5.34 16.05
CA ALA A 97 -19.26 4.65 16.65
C ALA A 97 -18.59 3.68 15.66
N TYR A 98 -19.39 2.85 14.98
CA TYR A 98 -18.90 1.97 13.91
C TYR A 98 -18.21 2.76 12.79
N ASN A 99 -18.84 3.85 12.32
CA ASN A 99 -18.28 4.64 11.24
C ASN A 99 -16.94 5.29 11.64
N ALA A 100 -16.83 5.77 12.88
CA ALA A 100 -15.58 6.30 13.42
C ALA A 100 -14.47 5.24 13.47
N HIS A 101 -14.79 4.03 13.95
CA HIS A 101 -13.87 2.89 13.95
C HIS A 101 -13.42 2.54 12.52
N ALA A 102 -14.37 2.35 11.60
CA ALA A 102 -14.08 1.98 10.22
C ALA A 102 -13.22 3.03 9.51
N GLU A 103 -13.46 4.32 9.74
CA GLU A 103 -12.61 5.39 9.20
C GLU A 103 -11.22 5.42 9.82
N ALA A 104 -11.05 5.09 11.11
CA ALA A 104 -9.75 4.94 11.73
C ALA A 104 -8.95 3.79 11.09
N CYS A 105 -9.57 2.63 10.85
CA CYS A 105 -8.96 1.51 10.13
C CYS A 105 -8.55 1.91 8.70
N ARG A 106 -9.44 2.61 7.98
CA ARG A 106 -9.14 3.11 6.61
C ARG A 106 -8.02 4.15 6.63
N ALA A 107 -7.96 5.02 7.64
CA ALA A 107 -6.89 6.00 7.80
C ALA A 107 -5.54 5.32 8.01
N TRP A 108 -5.48 4.28 8.85
CA TRP A 108 -4.30 3.43 8.97
C TRP A 108 -3.90 2.82 7.61
N GLY A 109 -4.86 2.24 6.88
CA GLY A 109 -4.60 1.67 5.56
C GLY A 109 -4.10 2.69 4.54
N ARG A 110 -4.54 3.94 4.60
CA ARG A 110 -4.00 5.04 3.77
C ARG A 110 -2.55 5.38 4.17
N ALA A 111 -2.27 5.45 5.47
CA ALA A 111 -0.92 5.74 5.97
C ALA A 111 0.09 4.65 5.59
N GLU A 112 -0.28 3.37 5.67
CA GLU A 112 0.62 2.28 5.26
C GLU A 112 0.92 2.28 3.76
N LYS A 113 -0.07 2.61 2.91
CA LYS A 113 0.15 2.75 1.46
C LYS A 113 1.04 3.96 1.14
N ALA A 114 0.90 5.05 1.89
CA ALA A 114 1.73 6.23 1.73
C ALA A 114 3.22 5.94 2.00
N LYS A 115 3.55 5.00 2.91
CA LYS A 115 4.95 4.55 3.12
C LYS A 115 5.56 3.88 1.89
N LEU A 116 4.74 3.40 0.97
CA LEU A 116 5.16 2.80 -0.31
C LEU A 116 5.14 3.82 -1.46
N GLY A 117 4.87 5.10 -1.17
CA GLY A 117 4.69 6.14 -2.19
C GLY A 117 3.40 6.02 -2.99
N LEU A 118 2.39 5.29 -2.48
CA LEU A 118 1.11 5.01 -3.16
C LEU A 118 -0.08 5.75 -2.54
#